data_AF-A0A165WN99-F1
#
_entry.id   AF-A0A165WN99-F1
#
_cell.length_a   1.000
_cell.length_b   1.000
_cell.length_c   1.000
_cell.angle_alpha   90.00
_cell.angle_beta   90.00
_cell.angle_gamma   90.00
#
_symmetry.space_group_name_H-M   'P 1'
#
loop_
_entity.id
_entity.type
_entity.pdbx_description
1 polymer ?
#
loop_
_entity_poly.entity_id
_entity_poly.type
_entity_poly.pdbx_seq_one_letter_code
_entity_poly.pdbx_strand_id
1 'polypeptide(L)' 'MQFFKSAVVAVVAFAAVAVAAPWETECKPLAQSCSVNSECCNDLCVLGLCL' A
#
# COMPACT_ATOMS: atom_id res chain seq x y z
N MET A 1 5.67 32.22 2.37
CA MET A 1 5.66 31.03 3.25
C MET A 1 4.34 30.25 3.27
N GLN A 2 3.20 30.79 2.80
CA GLN A 2 1.90 30.08 2.82
C GLN A 2 1.77 28.99 1.72
N PHE A 3 2.43 29.19 0.57
CA PHE A 3 2.34 28.28 -0.58
C PHE A 3 3.02 26.91 -0.33
N PHE A 4 4.09 26.88 0.46
CA PHE A 4 4.79 25.64 0.80
C PHE A 4 3.93 24.68 1.61
N LYS A 5 3.05 25.22 2.45
CA LYS A 5 2.19 24.42 3.34
C LYS A 5 1.15 23.62 2.55
N SER A 6 0.55 24.23 1.53
CA SER A 6 -0.37 23.53 0.62
C SER A 6 0.33 22.47 -0.24
N ALA A 7 1.54 22.76 -0.71
CA ALA A 7 2.31 21.79 -1.50
C ALA A 7 2.67 20.53 -0.67
N VAL A 8 3.10 20.71 0.58
CA VAL A 8 3.40 19.59 1.48
C VAL A 8 2.16 18.76 1.78
N VAL A 9 1.01 19.40 2.06
CA VAL A 9 -0.25 18.68 2.31
C VAL A 9 -0.69 17.88 1.07
N ALA A 10 -0.55 18.46 -0.13
CA ALA A 10 -0.84 17.75 -1.37
C ALA A 10 0.05 16.51 -1.55
N VAL A 11 1.37 16.66 -1.41
CA VAL A 11 2.33 15.55 -1.57
C VAL A 11 2.06 14.43 -0.56
N VAL A 12 1.78 14.77 0.71
CA VAL A 12 1.45 13.76 1.74
C VAL A 12 0.14 13.04 1.42
N ALA A 13 -0.88 13.75 0.93
CA ALA A 13 -2.13 13.13 0.52
C ALA A 13 -1.95 12.18 -0.69
N PHE A 14 -1.18 12.59 -1.70
CA PHE A 14 -0.87 11.72 -2.85
C PHE A 14 -0.04 10.49 -2.46
N ALA A 15 0.95 10.65 -1.58
CA ALA A 15 1.74 9.52 -1.09
C ALA A 15 0.90 8.52 -0.30
N ALA A 16 -0.01 9.01 0.56
CA ALA A 16 -0.95 8.15 1.30
C ALA A 16 -1.91 7.39 0.38
N VAL A 17 -2.37 8.02 -0.72
CA VAL A 17 -3.22 7.36 -1.71
C VAL A 17 -2.41 6.38 -2.56
N ALA A 18 -1.16 6.66 -2.90
CA ALA A 18 -0.32 5.74 -3.68
C ALA A 18 -0.01 4.43 -2.93
N VAL A 19 0.12 4.46 -1.60
CA VAL A 19 0.29 3.24 -0.80
C VAL A 19 -1.02 2.48 -0.55
N ALA A 20 -2.15 3.17 -0.65
CA ALA A 20 -3.48 2.61 -0.39
C ALA A 20 -4.27 2.28 -1.67
N ALA A 21 -3.79 2.72 -2.84
CA ALA A 21 -4.39 2.39 -4.12
C ALA A 21 -4.36 0.88 -4.28
N PRO A 22 -5.48 0.22 -4.64
CA PRO A 22 -5.46 -1.18 -5.02
C PRO A 22 -4.52 -1.27 -6.21
N TRP A 23 -3.36 -1.86 -5.96
CA TRP A 23 -2.33 -1.98 -6.94
C TRP A 23 -2.75 -3.14 -7.81
N GLU A 24 -2.96 -2.82 -9.08
CA GLU A 24 -3.18 -3.74 -10.19
C GLU A 24 -1.88 -4.53 -10.48
N THR A 25 -1.28 -5.08 -9.43
CA THR A 25 -0.19 -6.03 -9.49
C THR A 25 -0.79 -7.41 -9.24
N GLU A 26 -0.27 -8.41 -9.95
CA GLU A 26 -0.67 -9.81 -9.78
C GLU A 26 -0.51 -10.33 -8.34
N CYS A 27 0.16 -9.59 -7.46
CA CYS A 27 0.36 -9.93 -6.06
C CYS A 27 -0.07 -8.79 -5.11
N LYS A 28 -0.39 -9.17 -3.88
CA LYS A 28 -1.11 -8.43 -2.83
C LYS A 28 -0.14 -7.85 -1.78
N PRO A 29 -0.49 -6.71 -1.14
CA PRO A 29 0.41 -5.99 -0.21
C PRO A 29 0.62 -6.64 1.11
N LEU A 30 1.75 -6.26 1.72
CA LEU A 30 1.95 -6.35 3.15
C LEU A 30 0.69 -5.83 3.88
N ALA A 31 0.23 -6.60 4.86
CA ALA A 31 -0.97 -6.36 5.66
C ALA A 31 -2.32 -6.43 4.90
N GLN A 32 -2.38 -6.91 3.66
CA GLN A 32 -3.65 -7.34 3.08
C GLN A 32 -3.97 -8.80 3.41
N SER A 33 -5.27 -9.09 3.45
CA SER A 33 -5.78 -10.43 3.73
C SER A 33 -5.35 -11.40 2.64
N CYS A 34 -4.88 -12.59 2.97
CA CYS A 34 -4.44 -13.59 2.01
C CYS A 34 -4.97 -14.97 2.37
N SER A 35 -5.18 -15.82 1.35
CA SER A 35 -5.51 -17.25 1.53
C SER A 35 -4.35 -18.18 1.19
N VAL A 36 -3.50 -17.83 0.21
CA VAL A 36 -2.37 -18.65 -0.22
C VAL A 36 -1.12 -17.80 -0.40
N ASN A 37 0.02 -18.40 -0.12
CA ASN A 37 1.32 -17.72 -0.06
C ASN A 37 1.60 -16.84 -1.28
N SER A 38 1.37 -17.37 -2.47
CA SER A 38 1.64 -16.72 -3.76
C SER A 38 0.68 -15.61 -4.14
N GLU A 39 -0.34 -15.34 -3.32
CA GLU A 39 -1.10 -14.10 -3.46
C GLU A 39 -0.30 -12.92 -2.92
N CYS A 40 0.67 -13.14 -2.03
CA CYS A 40 1.48 -12.08 -1.44
C CYS A 40 2.72 -11.79 -2.29
N CYS A 41 3.11 -10.53 -2.46
CA CYS A 41 4.33 -10.23 -3.25
C CYS A 41 5.64 -10.69 -2.61
N ASN A 42 5.61 -11.03 -1.32
CA ASN A 42 6.74 -11.63 -0.62
C ASN A 42 6.61 -13.15 -0.51
N ASP A 43 5.61 -13.75 -1.17
CA ASP A 43 5.21 -15.14 -1.00
C ASP A 43 5.21 -15.52 0.48
N LEU A 44 4.53 -14.73 1.33
CA LEU A 44 4.48 -14.99 2.77
C LEU A 44 3.11 -14.62 3.33
N CYS A 45 2.30 -15.64 3.59
CA CYS A 45 0.95 -15.51 4.11
C CYS A 45 0.87 -16.14 5.51
N VAL A 46 0.75 -15.29 6.53
CA VAL A 46 0.75 -15.69 7.93
C VAL A 46 -0.51 -15.16 8.59
N LEU A 47 -1.25 -16.03 9.28
CA LEU A 47 -2.52 -15.68 9.94
C LEU A 47 -3.55 -15.02 8.99
N GLY A 48 -3.48 -15.36 7.71
CA GLY A 48 -4.33 -14.77 6.68
C GLY A 48 -3.98 -13.34 6.31
N LEU A 49 -2.75 -12.89 6.59
CA LEU A 49 -2.20 -11.59 6.20
C LEU A 49 -0.89 -11.79 5.44
N CYS A 50 -0.68 -11.00 4.39
CA CYS A 50 0.60 -10.94 3.70
C CYS A 50 1.62 -10.18 4.55
N LEU A 51 2.85 -10.68 4.59
CA LEU A 51 3.99 -10.10 5.33
C LEU A 51 5.18 -9.83 4.41
#